data_AF-A0A821IKN8-F1
#
_entry.id   AF-A0A821IKN8-F1
#
_cell.length_a   1.000
_cell.length_b   1.000
_cell.length_c   1.000
_cell.angle_alpha   90.00
_cell.angle_beta   90.00
_cell.angle_gamma   90.00
#
_symmetry.space_group_name_H-M   'P 1'
#
loop_
_entity.id
_entity.type
_entity.pdbx_description
1 polymer ?
#
loop_
_entity_poly.entity_id
_entity_poly.type
_entity_poly.pdbx_seq_one_letter_code
_entity_poly.pdbx_strand_id
1 'polypeptide(L)'
;APFISSTVQSKLAIRAVILNDAELLKSLIDDINRVYSVHIRRDFAGSPSAIHYAIKNNNIQLLEMLVADMVEPKTNRCVNFEVPGIWQAAEKGSIGTFRFRTAEVMSDRGALEGNNAFLKVTEQVISHSQRMELIEYAIRHHCSPDVYNALYENFSCSSAIDCVCLCIENGRRDLASITMEKIKQRGRYGFNELHYQVLKFDDDELRVKRASEVTKKAKDAYQMTPIHCAAINPNAKYLKQLLTIA
;
A
#
# COMPACT_ATOMS: atom_id res chain seq x y z
N ALA A 1 -28.50 -7.20 -3.82
CA ALA A 1 -28.15 -8.22 -4.83
C ALA A 1 -28.28 -9.61 -4.19
N PRO A 2 -28.65 -10.67 -4.94
CA PRO A 2 -28.72 -12.03 -4.38
C PRO A 2 -27.34 -12.50 -3.90
N PHE A 3 -27.31 -13.33 -2.86
CA PHE A 3 -26.08 -13.94 -2.38
C PHE A 3 -25.63 -15.02 -3.37
N ILE A 4 -24.42 -14.87 -3.91
CA ILE A 4 -23.81 -15.82 -4.86
C ILE A 4 -22.69 -16.60 -4.18
N SER A 5 -21.69 -15.90 -3.67
CA SER A 5 -20.59 -16.47 -2.90
C SER A 5 -19.97 -15.41 -2.00
N SER A 6 -19.22 -15.84 -0.97
CA SER A 6 -18.51 -14.93 -0.06
C SER A 6 -17.49 -14.07 -0.80
N THR A 7 -16.77 -14.63 -1.76
CA THR A 7 -15.81 -13.89 -2.59
C THR A 7 -16.47 -12.80 -3.43
N VAL A 8 -17.64 -13.08 -4.04
CA VAL A 8 -18.38 -12.09 -4.84
C VAL A 8 -18.94 -10.99 -3.94
N GLN A 9 -19.46 -11.35 -2.77
CA GLN A 9 -19.93 -10.37 -1.78
C GLN A 9 -18.82 -9.45 -1.30
N SER A 10 -17.65 -10.01 -1.00
CA SER A 10 -16.46 -9.23 -0.67
C SER A 10 -16.03 -8.27 -1.78
N LYS A 11 -16.15 -8.66 -3.06
CA LYS A 11 -15.86 -7.76 -4.19
C LYS A 11 -16.87 -6.62 -4.33
N LEU A 12 -18.05 -6.68 -3.69
CA LEU A 12 -18.97 -5.54 -3.66
C LEU A 12 -18.40 -4.34 -2.92
N ALA A 13 -17.45 -4.54 -1.98
CA ALA A 13 -16.76 -3.43 -1.33
C ALA A 13 -16.04 -2.52 -2.34
N ILE A 14 -15.46 -3.11 -3.40
CA ILE A 14 -14.84 -2.36 -4.51
C ILE A 14 -15.86 -1.47 -5.20
N ARG A 15 -17.06 -2.03 -5.48
CA ARG A 15 -18.15 -1.28 -6.10
C ARG A 15 -18.66 -0.16 -5.19
N ALA A 16 -18.81 -0.42 -3.89
CA ALA A 16 -19.23 0.59 -2.91
C ALA A 16 -18.29 1.79 -2.91
N VAL A 17 -16.97 1.54 -2.94
CA VAL A 17 -15.97 2.62 -3.01
C VAL A 17 -16.02 3.38 -4.32
N ILE A 18 -16.16 2.69 -5.46
CA ILE A 18 -16.25 3.34 -6.78
C ILE A 18 -17.50 4.23 -6.87
N LEU A 19 -18.62 3.79 -6.29
CA LEU A 19 -19.89 4.54 -6.28
C LEU A 19 -19.98 5.58 -5.15
N ASN A 20 -18.98 5.67 -4.29
CA ASN A 20 -18.98 6.52 -3.10
C ASN A 20 -20.14 6.24 -2.13
N ASP A 21 -20.49 4.97 -1.96
CA ASP A 21 -21.58 4.53 -1.09
C ASP A 21 -21.02 4.07 0.27
N ALA A 22 -21.03 4.99 1.25
CA ALA A 22 -20.53 4.76 2.59
C ALA A 22 -21.43 3.81 3.40
N GLU A 23 -22.75 3.86 3.19
CA GLU A 23 -23.71 3.01 3.91
C GLU A 23 -23.55 1.56 3.49
N LEU A 24 -23.43 1.31 2.18
CA LEU A 24 -23.17 -0.01 1.66
C LEU A 24 -21.84 -0.55 2.16
N LEU A 25 -20.77 0.26 2.16
CA LEU A 25 -19.47 -0.18 2.66
C LEU A 25 -19.54 -0.57 4.14
N LYS A 26 -20.20 0.24 4.97
CA LYS A 26 -20.38 -0.07 6.40
C LYS A 26 -21.14 -1.38 6.59
N SER A 27 -22.23 -1.58 5.85
CA SER A 27 -23.00 -2.82 5.91
C SER A 27 -22.17 -4.07 5.55
N LEU A 28 -21.25 -3.95 4.59
CA LEU A 28 -20.35 -5.03 4.17
C LEU A 28 -19.23 -5.28 5.18
N ILE A 29 -18.74 -4.24 5.85
CA ILE A 29 -17.77 -4.36 6.95
C ILE A 29 -18.44 -5.06 8.14
N ASP A 30 -19.72 -4.79 8.41
CA ASP A 30 -20.52 -5.39 9.48
C ASP A 30 -20.98 -6.84 9.22
N ASP A 31 -21.07 -7.26 7.96
CA ASP A 31 -21.50 -8.62 7.60
C ASP A 31 -20.39 -9.67 7.76
N ILE A 32 -20.25 -10.21 8.98
CA ILE A 32 -19.26 -11.25 9.32
C ILE A 32 -19.58 -12.59 8.63
N ASN A 33 -20.86 -12.87 8.37
CA ASN A 33 -21.33 -14.18 7.94
C ASN A 33 -21.19 -14.41 6.42
N ARG A 34 -21.29 -13.35 5.62
CA ARG A 34 -21.26 -13.45 4.15
C ARG A 34 -20.03 -12.83 3.53
N VAL A 35 -19.31 -11.96 4.24
CA VAL A 35 -18.12 -11.25 3.72
C VAL A 35 -16.87 -11.78 4.40
N TYR A 36 -15.99 -12.38 3.60
CA TYR A 36 -14.72 -12.95 4.08
C TYR A 36 -13.70 -11.84 4.38
N SER A 37 -13.55 -10.87 3.47
CA SER A 37 -12.66 -9.72 3.59
C SER A 37 -13.13 -8.58 2.68
N VAL A 38 -13.03 -7.34 3.12
CA VAL A 38 -13.32 -6.16 2.26
C VAL A 38 -12.12 -5.70 1.44
N HIS A 39 -10.94 -6.28 1.68
CA HIS A 39 -9.67 -5.89 1.07
C HIS A 39 -9.23 -6.78 -0.11
N ILE A 40 -10.13 -7.63 -0.61
CA ILE A 40 -9.88 -8.48 -1.78
C ILE A 40 -9.42 -7.65 -2.98
N ARG A 41 -8.41 -8.15 -3.70
CA ARG A 41 -8.05 -7.64 -5.03
C ARG A 41 -9.08 -8.07 -6.09
N ARG A 42 -9.33 -7.20 -7.07
CA ARG A 42 -10.35 -7.47 -8.11
C ARG A 42 -10.03 -8.73 -8.93
N ASP A 43 -8.75 -9.01 -9.16
CA ASP A 43 -8.18 -10.11 -9.93
C ASP A 43 -6.86 -10.62 -9.32
N PHE A 44 -6.30 -11.67 -9.94
CA PHE A 44 -5.02 -12.28 -9.57
C PHE A 44 -3.80 -11.49 -10.08
N ALA A 45 -3.97 -10.70 -11.14
CA ALA A 45 -2.88 -9.97 -11.80
C ALA A 45 -2.39 -8.73 -11.01
N GLY A 46 -2.82 -8.58 -9.75
CA GLY A 46 -2.44 -7.45 -8.90
C GLY A 46 -3.32 -6.22 -9.08
N SER A 47 -4.56 -6.37 -9.55
CA SER A 47 -5.49 -5.25 -9.64
C SER A 47 -5.80 -4.59 -8.30
N PRO A 48 -6.16 -3.30 -8.32
CA PRO A 48 -6.52 -2.53 -7.14
C PRO A 48 -7.69 -3.17 -6.37
N SER A 49 -7.52 -3.25 -5.04
CA SER A 49 -8.58 -3.56 -4.08
C SER A 49 -9.39 -2.31 -3.72
N ALA A 50 -10.42 -2.47 -2.87
CA ALA A 50 -11.30 -1.36 -2.46
C ALA A 50 -10.53 -0.15 -1.92
N ILE A 51 -9.48 -0.37 -1.12
CA ILE A 51 -8.66 0.70 -0.55
C ILE A 51 -7.85 1.46 -1.61
N HIS A 52 -7.37 0.78 -2.65
CA HIS A 52 -6.65 1.42 -3.75
C HIS A 52 -7.56 2.38 -4.53
N TYR A 53 -8.82 2.00 -4.74
CA TYR A 53 -9.80 2.90 -5.34
C TYR A 53 -10.16 4.08 -4.43
N ALA A 54 -10.19 3.88 -3.11
CA ALA A 54 -10.42 4.97 -2.16
C ALA A 54 -9.27 6.00 -2.21
N ILE A 55 -8.03 5.52 -2.29
CA ILE A 55 -6.82 6.35 -2.48
C ILE A 55 -6.90 7.11 -3.80
N LYS A 56 -7.22 6.42 -4.90
CA LYS A 56 -7.32 7.03 -6.23
C LYS A 56 -8.41 8.11 -6.31
N ASN A 57 -9.52 7.91 -5.61
CA ASN A 57 -10.64 8.84 -5.56
C ASN A 57 -10.46 9.95 -4.51
N ASN A 58 -9.36 9.95 -3.75
CA ASN A 58 -9.09 10.89 -2.64
C ASN A 58 -10.22 10.97 -1.60
N ASN A 59 -10.88 9.85 -1.33
CA ASN A 59 -11.99 9.82 -0.38
C ASN A 59 -11.52 9.39 1.01
N ILE A 60 -11.34 10.39 1.88
CA ILE A 60 -10.83 10.19 3.25
C ILE A 60 -11.81 9.37 4.09
N GLN A 61 -13.11 9.64 4.01
CA GLN A 61 -14.12 8.97 4.84
C GLN A 61 -14.17 7.45 4.58
N LEU A 62 -14.17 7.05 3.30
CA LEU A 62 -14.15 5.63 2.95
C LEU A 62 -12.81 4.97 3.27
N LEU A 63 -11.72 5.72 3.11
CA LEU A 63 -10.38 5.25 3.44
C LEU A 63 -10.25 4.95 4.93
N GLU A 64 -10.70 5.85 5.81
CA GLU A 64 -10.64 5.67 7.26
C GLU A 64 -11.40 4.43 7.72
N MET A 65 -12.59 4.16 7.16
CA MET A 65 -13.34 2.94 7.46
C MET A 65 -12.59 1.67 7.04
N LEU A 66 -11.93 1.69 5.88
CA LEU A 66 -11.13 0.56 5.39
C LEU A 66 -9.86 0.38 6.22
N VAL A 67 -9.18 1.46 6.57
CA VAL A 67 -7.97 1.42 7.40
C VAL A 67 -8.30 0.91 8.80
N ALA A 68 -9.44 1.31 9.37
CA ALA A 68 -9.90 0.79 10.67
C ALA A 68 -10.08 -0.73 10.64
N ASP A 69 -10.73 -1.30 9.60
CA ASP A 69 -10.87 -2.75 9.45
C ASP A 69 -9.52 -3.47 9.21
N MET A 70 -8.51 -2.78 8.65
CA MET A 70 -7.15 -3.33 8.49
C MET A 70 -6.33 -3.37 9.78
N VAL A 71 -6.53 -2.38 10.66
CA VAL A 71 -5.81 -2.29 11.93
C VAL A 71 -6.46 -3.21 12.95
N GLU A 72 -7.80 -3.21 13.01
CA GLU A 72 -8.59 -4.03 13.90
C GLU A 72 -9.56 -4.92 13.09
N PRO A 73 -9.07 -6.00 12.48
CA PRO A 73 -9.90 -6.88 11.68
C PRO A 73 -10.94 -7.57 12.57
N LYS A 74 -12.18 -7.60 12.09
CA LYS A 74 -13.25 -8.33 12.78
C LYS A 74 -12.91 -9.81 12.88
N THR A 75 -13.01 -10.36 14.09
CA THR A 75 -12.78 -11.77 14.36
C THR A 75 -13.92 -12.62 13.79
N ASN A 76 -13.62 -13.88 13.43
CA ASN A 76 -14.60 -14.87 12.97
C ASN A 76 -15.32 -14.58 11.64
N ARG A 77 -14.71 -13.81 10.72
CA ARG A 77 -15.24 -13.67 9.35
C ARG A 77 -15.38 -15.04 8.66
N CYS A 78 -16.38 -15.17 7.78
CA CYS A 78 -16.61 -16.40 7.04
C CYS A 78 -15.35 -16.84 6.27
N VAL A 79 -15.08 -18.14 6.24
CA VAL A 79 -13.91 -18.68 5.52
C VAL A 79 -14.13 -18.52 4.01
N ASN A 80 -13.09 -18.08 3.29
CA ASN A 80 -13.10 -18.00 1.83
C ASN A 80 -13.02 -19.42 1.25
N PHE A 81 -14.16 -20.12 1.24
CA PHE A 81 -14.35 -21.45 0.71
C PHE A 81 -13.62 -22.57 1.48
N GLU A 82 -14.37 -23.60 1.84
CA GLU A 82 -13.81 -24.91 2.19
C GLU A 82 -13.33 -25.55 0.89
N VAL A 83 -12.03 -25.87 0.79
CA VAL A 83 -11.56 -26.81 -0.24
C VAL A 83 -12.46 -28.05 -0.14
N PRO A 84 -13.10 -28.53 -1.22
CA PRO A 84 -14.02 -29.66 -1.11
C PRO A 84 -13.30 -30.81 -0.40
N GLY A 85 -13.91 -31.45 0.60
CA GLY A 85 -13.20 -32.34 1.55
C GLY A 85 -12.34 -33.45 0.92
N ILE A 86 -12.63 -33.82 -0.33
CA ILE A 86 -11.79 -34.69 -1.18
C ILE A 86 -10.35 -34.17 -1.33
N TRP A 87 -10.17 -32.86 -1.50
CA TRP A 87 -8.87 -32.22 -1.73
C TRP A 87 -8.06 -32.07 -0.44
N GLN A 88 -8.70 -31.71 0.69
CA GLN A 88 -8.04 -31.71 2.00
C GLN A 88 -7.62 -33.12 2.43
N ALA A 89 -8.40 -34.14 2.10
CA ALA A 89 -8.06 -35.53 2.37
C ALA A 89 -6.89 -36.03 1.50
N ALA A 90 -6.83 -35.59 0.23
CA ALA A 90 -5.74 -35.90 -0.69
C ALA A 90 -4.41 -35.23 -0.27
N GLU A 91 -4.43 -33.96 0.13
CA GLU A 91 -3.23 -33.25 0.63
C GLU A 91 -2.72 -33.83 1.96
N LYS A 92 -3.62 -34.25 2.85
CA LYS A 92 -3.25 -34.84 4.16
C LYS A 92 -2.92 -36.34 4.10
N GLY A 93 -2.82 -36.92 2.90
CA GLY A 93 -2.54 -38.35 2.70
C GLY A 93 -3.61 -39.30 3.25
N SER A 94 -4.80 -38.79 3.59
CA SER A 94 -5.88 -39.54 4.22
C SER A 94 -6.83 -40.09 3.16
N ILE A 95 -6.32 -40.94 2.27
CA ILE A 95 -7.09 -41.70 1.27
C ILE A 95 -7.72 -42.96 1.92
N GLY A 96 -8.12 -42.86 3.19
CA GLY A 96 -8.64 -43.99 3.97
C GLY A 96 -10.15 -44.18 3.88
N THR A 97 -10.90 -43.19 3.39
CA THR A 97 -12.37 -43.14 3.55
C THR A 97 -13.19 -43.24 2.26
N PHE A 98 -12.56 -43.24 1.08
CA PHE A 98 -13.28 -43.43 -0.19
C PHE A 98 -12.91 -44.76 -0.83
N ARG A 99 -13.77 -45.76 -0.62
CA ARG A 99 -13.61 -47.17 -0.99
C ARG A 99 -13.81 -47.47 -2.48
N PHE A 100 -13.53 -46.51 -3.36
CA PHE A 100 -13.50 -46.73 -4.81
C PHE A 100 -12.05 -46.72 -5.27
N ARG A 101 -11.61 -47.78 -5.96
CA ARG A 101 -10.30 -47.86 -6.59
C ARG A 101 -10.15 -46.72 -7.60
N THR A 102 -9.68 -45.57 -7.15
CA THR A 102 -9.07 -44.58 -8.03
C THR A 102 -7.64 -45.06 -8.30
N ALA A 103 -7.26 -45.15 -9.57
CA ALA A 103 -5.89 -45.46 -9.97
C ALA A 103 -4.90 -44.54 -9.22
N GLU A 104 -3.71 -45.04 -8.89
CA GLU A 104 -2.62 -44.23 -8.34
C GLU A 104 -2.29 -43.10 -9.33
N VAL A 105 -2.93 -41.94 -9.13
CA VAL A 105 -2.53 -40.71 -9.80
C VAL A 105 -1.29 -40.25 -9.05
N MET A 106 -0.11 -40.58 -9.58
CA MET A 106 1.16 -40.09 -9.06
C MET A 106 1.10 -38.56 -8.98
N SER A 107 1.19 -38.04 -7.76
CA SER A 107 1.26 -36.62 -7.41
C SER A 107 2.49 -35.91 -7.96
N ASP A 108 3.47 -36.66 -8.47
CA ASP A 108 4.83 -36.16 -8.68
C ASP A 108 5.11 -35.59 -10.08
N ARG A 109 4.10 -35.52 -10.97
CA ARG A 109 4.28 -34.90 -12.31
C ARG A 109 3.18 -33.93 -12.75
N GLY A 110 2.45 -33.34 -11.81
CA GLY A 110 1.48 -32.26 -12.07
C GLY A 110 1.54 -31.07 -11.11
N ALA A 111 2.46 -31.09 -10.15
CA ALA A 111 2.50 -30.17 -9.01
C ALA A 111 3.17 -28.81 -9.29
N LEU A 112 3.49 -28.49 -10.55
CA LEU A 112 4.11 -27.19 -10.86
C LEU A 112 3.11 -26.05 -11.06
N GLU A 113 1.83 -26.32 -11.27
CA GLU A 113 0.77 -25.29 -11.17
C GLU A 113 -0.67 -25.84 -11.33
N GLY A 114 -0.87 -27.09 -11.78
CA GLY A 114 -2.17 -27.57 -12.26
C GLY A 114 -3.32 -27.61 -11.24
N ASN A 115 -3.07 -28.12 -10.02
CA ASN A 115 -4.14 -28.31 -9.04
C ASN A 115 -4.43 -27.05 -8.19
N ASN A 116 -3.43 -26.17 -8.05
CA ASN A 116 -3.54 -24.94 -7.28
C ASN A 116 -3.73 -23.70 -8.17
N ALA A 117 -3.78 -23.84 -9.51
CA ALA A 117 -3.96 -22.74 -10.45
C ALA A 117 -5.18 -21.86 -10.14
N PHE A 118 -6.26 -22.47 -9.65
CA PHE A 118 -7.51 -21.76 -9.30
C PHE A 118 -7.60 -21.38 -7.82
N LEU A 119 -6.71 -21.89 -6.97
CA LEU A 119 -6.73 -21.66 -5.52
C LEU A 119 -5.88 -20.45 -5.10
N LYS A 120 -5.00 -19.91 -5.95
CA LYS A 120 -4.17 -18.72 -5.59
C LYS A 120 -4.97 -17.44 -5.27
N VAL A 121 -6.30 -17.46 -5.36
CA VAL A 121 -7.20 -16.37 -4.93
C VAL A 121 -7.38 -16.34 -3.40
N THR A 122 -7.02 -17.41 -2.68
CA THR A 122 -7.37 -17.58 -1.26
C THR A 122 -6.36 -16.99 -0.26
N GLU A 123 -5.09 -16.79 -0.63
CA GLU A 123 -4.03 -16.34 0.28
C GLU A 123 -3.83 -14.81 0.28
N GLN A 124 -4.90 -14.04 0.48
CA GLN A 124 -4.81 -12.60 0.68
C GLN A 124 -5.17 -12.24 2.13
N VAL A 125 -4.43 -12.82 3.09
CA VAL A 125 -4.32 -12.23 4.43
C VAL A 125 -3.39 -11.03 4.29
N ILE A 126 -3.80 -9.89 4.86
CA ILE A 126 -3.07 -8.63 4.71
C ILE A 126 -1.73 -8.71 5.45
N SER A 127 -0.66 -9.01 4.71
CA SER A 127 0.70 -9.03 5.25
C SER A 127 1.24 -7.61 5.45
N HIS A 128 2.27 -7.47 6.29
CA HIS A 128 2.97 -6.19 6.48
C HIS A 128 3.47 -5.57 5.16
N SER A 129 3.85 -6.41 4.18
CA SER A 129 4.25 -5.97 2.83
C SER A 129 3.14 -5.23 2.08
N GLN A 130 1.86 -5.56 2.30
CA GLN A 130 0.74 -4.90 1.62
C GLN A 130 0.50 -3.48 2.15
N ARG A 131 0.88 -3.17 3.39
CA ARG A 131 0.74 -1.81 3.95
C ARG A 131 1.71 -0.83 3.32
N MET A 132 2.94 -1.27 3.06
CA MET A 132 3.93 -0.46 2.34
C MET A 132 3.52 -0.23 0.89
N GLU A 133 3.02 -1.28 0.21
CA GLU A 133 2.48 -1.18 -1.15
C GLU A 133 1.41 -0.08 -1.27
N LEU A 134 0.54 0.10 -0.25
CA LEU A 134 -0.47 1.15 -0.24
C LEU A 134 0.10 2.56 -0.19
N ILE A 135 1.15 2.78 0.61
CA ILE A 135 1.81 4.09 0.69
C ILE A 135 2.50 4.39 -0.64
N GLU A 136 3.21 3.42 -1.21
CA GLU A 136 3.81 3.59 -2.54
C GLU A 136 2.78 3.87 -3.62
N TYR A 137 1.66 3.14 -3.60
CA TYR A 137 0.55 3.34 -4.52
C TYR A 137 -0.01 4.76 -4.40
N ALA A 138 -0.20 5.25 -3.18
CA ALA A 138 -0.69 6.60 -2.92
C ALA A 138 0.25 7.69 -3.48
N ILE A 139 1.57 7.49 -3.34
CA ILE A 139 2.58 8.41 -3.90
C ILE A 139 2.49 8.43 -5.44
N ARG A 140 2.48 7.25 -6.08
CA ARG A 140 2.45 7.09 -7.55
C ARG A 140 1.15 7.60 -8.19
N HIS A 141 0.02 7.53 -7.48
CA HIS A 141 -1.31 7.88 -8.02
C HIS A 141 -1.79 9.29 -7.66
N HIS A 142 -0.89 10.21 -7.31
CA HIS A 142 -1.23 11.62 -7.07
C HIS A 142 -2.32 11.83 -5.99
N CYS A 143 -2.26 11.07 -4.89
CA CYS A 143 -3.23 11.24 -3.79
C CYS A 143 -3.11 12.60 -3.08
N SER A 144 -4.15 13.03 -2.38
CA SER A 144 -4.12 14.23 -1.54
C SER A 144 -3.21 14.07 -0.32
N PRO A 145 -2.63 15.17 0.21
CA PRO A 145 -1.83 15.14 1.43
C PRO A 145 -2.55 14.53 2.64
N ASP A 146 -3.86 14.74 2.75
CA ASP A 146 -4.66 14.22 3.86
C ASP A 146 -4.77 12.69 3.82
N VAL A 147 -5.03 12.13 2.63
CA VAL A 147 -5.04 10.68 2.40
C VAL A 147 -3.68 10.07 2.71
N TYR A 148 -2.60 10.73 2.25
CA TYR A 148 -1.24 10.29 2.55
C TYR A 148 -0.96 10.28 4.05
N ASN A 149 -1.34 11.33 4.77
CA ASN A 149 -1.16 11.43 6.22
C ASN A 149 -1.92 10.34 6.97
N ALA A 150 -3.18 10.09 6.62
CA ALA A 150 -3.98 9.03 7.21
C ALA A 150 -3.32 7.65 7.02
N LEU A 151 -2.78 7.36 5.83
CA LEU A 151 -2.04 6.12 5.58
C LEU A 151 -0.74 6.06 6.40
N TYR A 152 0.05 7.13 6.41
CA TYR A 152 1.35 7.17 7.08
C TYR A 152 1.25 7.03 8.61
N GLU A 153 0.16 7.53 9.20
CA GLU A 153 -0.05 7.46 10.65
C GLU A 153 -0.53 6.08 11.11
N ASN A 154 -1.37 5.42 10.32
CA ASN A 154 -1.89 4.09 10.63
C ASN A 154 -0.92 2.97 10.22
N PHE A 155 -0.14 3.19 9.17
CA PHE A 155 0.84 2.24 8.66
C PHE A 155 2.23 2.83 8.84
N SER A 156 2.90 2.46 9.94
CA SER A 156 4.30 2.83 10.17
C SER A 156 5.14 2.48 8.93
N CYS A 157 5.57 3.50 8.16
CA CYS A 157 6.52 3.32 7.07
C CYS A 157 7.83 2.82 7.70
N SER A 158 8.18 1.55 7.46
CA SER A 158 9.37 0.90 8.03
C SER A 158 10.65 1.64 7.65
N SER A 159 10.63 2.34 6.51
CA SER A 159 11.67 3.25 6.07
C SER A 159 11.07 4.57 5.59
N ALA A 160 10.87 5.51 6.51
CA ALA A 160 10.44 6.88 6.18
C ALA A 160 11.36 7.54 5.12
N ILE A 161 12.64 7.12 5.09
CA ILE A 161 13.63 7.58 4.13
C ILE A 161 13.26 7.13 2.70
N ASP A 162 12.89 5.87 2.51
CA ASP A 162 12.41 5.36 1.21
C ASP A 162 11.14 6.09 0.79
N CYS A 163 10.23 6.35 1.74
CA CYS A 163 9.04 7.17 1.51
C CYS A 163 9.41 8.57 0.95
N VAL A 164 10.44 9.25 1.47
CA VAL A 164 10.92 10.55 0.91
C VAL A 164 11.50 10.39 -0.48
N CYS A 165 12.33 9.38 -0.70
CA CYS A 165 12.96 9.14 -2.00
C CYS A 165 11.90 8.90 -3.08
N LEU A 166 10.92 8.04 -2.80
CA LEU A 166 9.78 7.78 -3.69
C LEU A 166 8.97 9.05 -3.98
N CYS A 167 8.70 9.89 -2.99
CA CYS A 167 8.01 11.15 -3.21
C CYS A 167 8.80 12.05 -4.19
N ILE A 168 10.13 12.11 -4.04
CA ILE A 168 10.98 12.94 -4.90
C ILE A 168 11.06 12.39 -6.32
N GLU A 169 11.22 11.07 -6.48
CA GLU A 169 11.22 10.40 -7.79
C GLU A 169 9.91 10.63 -8.56
N ASN A 170 8.78 10.69 -7.85
CA ASN A 170 7.46 10.95 -8.45
C ASN A 170 7.11 12.44 -8.54
N GLY A 171 8.05 13.36 -8.23
CA GLY A 171 7.81 14.81 -8.26
C GLY A 171 6.78 15.31 -7.24
N ARG A 172 6.47 14.51 -6.21
CA ARG A 172 5.52 14.82 -5.14
C ARG A 172 6.18 15.64 -4.05
N ARG A 173 6.48 16.90 -4.37
CA ARG A 173 7.15 17.85 -3.47
C ARG A 173 6.38 18.07 -2.17
N ASP A 174 5.07 18.19 -2.28
CA ASP A 174 4.13 18.33 -1.16
C ASP A 174 4.28 17.19 -0.15
N LEU A 175 4.22 15.95 -0.62
CA LEU A 175 4.37 14.77 0.24
C LEU A 175 5.80 14.63 0.74
N ALA A 176 6.81 14.91 -0.09
CA ALA A 176 8.22 14.87 0.32
C ALA A 176 8.48 15.82 1.50
N SER A 177 7.91 17.04 1.45
CA SER A 177 8.02 18.03 2.53
C SER A 177 7.38 17.54 3.83
N ILE A 178 6.16 16.98 3.74
CA ILE A 178 5.43 16.43 4.90
C ILE A 178 6.23 15.28 5.53
N THR A 179 6.71 14.33 4.73
CA THR A 179 7.46 13.17 5.23
C THR A 179 8.80 13.61 5.82
N MET A 180 9.49 14.57 5.20
CA MET A 180 10.71 15.15 5.76
C MET A 180 10.50 15.80 7.12
N GLU A 181 9.38 16.50 7.35
CA GLU A 181 9.08 17.09 8.66
C GLU A 181 8.92 16.00 9.73
N LYS A 182 8.22 14.91 9.40
CA LYS A 182 8.07 13.75 10.30
C LYS A 182 9.42 13.08 10.61
N ILE A 183 10.33 13.00 9.64
CA ILE A 183 11.69 12.47 9.81
C ILE A 183 12.59 13.41 10.64
N LYS A 184 12.44 14.72 10.44
CA LYS A 184 13.18 15.75 11.18
C LYS A 184 12.94 15.64 12.69
N GLN A 185 11.70 15.38 13.07
CA GLN A 185 11.29 15.14 14.47
C GLN A 185 11.91 13.86 15.06
N ARG A 186 12.26 12.87 14.22
CA ARG A 186 12.78 11.55 14.62
C ARG A 186 14.31 11.42 14.55
N GLY A 187 15.05 12.50 14.26
CA GLY A 187 16.53 12.49 14.28
C GLY A 187 17.22 12.73 12.94
N ARG A 188 16.50 13.23 11.92
CA ARG A 188 17.04 13.80 10.66
C ARG A 188 17.79 12.86 9.71
N TYR A 189 18.07 11.59 10.05
CA TYR A 189 18.48 10.49 9.14
C TYR A 189 19.43 10.89 7.98
N GLY A 190 20.46 11.70 8.27
CA GLY A 190 21.45 12.15 7.28
C GLY A 190 21.04 13.35 6.43
N PHE A 191 19.78 13.77 6.45
CA PHE A 191 19.30 15.00 5.82
C PHE A 191 19.73 16.24 6.63
N ASN A 192 20.18 17.27 5.93
CA ASN A 192 20.45 18.59 6.53
C ASN A 192 19.27 19.55 6.34
N GLU A 193 19.38 20.75 6.89
CA GLU A 193 18.31 21.76 6.80
C GLU A 193 18.03 22.20 5.35
N LEU A 194 19.04 22.23 4.47
CA LEU A 194 18.85 22.62 3.07
C LEU A 194 17.96 21.63 2.30
N HIS A 195 18.07 20.32 2.55
CA HIS A 195 17.16 19.34 1.92
C HIS A 195 15.69 19.67 2.21
N TYR A 196 15.41 20.13 3.43
CA TYR A 196 14.06 20.47 3.87
C TYR A 196 13.59 21.81 3.31
N GLN A 197 14.44 22.85 3.39
CA GLN A 197 14.08 24.20 2.95
C GLN A 197 13.66 24.23 1.49
N VAL A 198 14.40 23.54 0.62
CA VAL A 198 14.11 23.51 -0.81
C VAL A 198 12.87 22.69 -1.17
N LEU A 199 12.33 21.87 -0.26
CA LEU A 199 11.07 21.15 -0.49
C LEU A 199 9.87 21.92 0.04
N LYS A 200 10.04 22.64 1.16
CA LYS A 200 8.94 23.30 1.86
C LYS A 200 8.64 24.70 1.36
N PHE A 201 9.66 25.50 1.08
CA PHE A 201 9.48 26.91 0.80
C PHE A 201 9.38 27.18 -0.69
N ASP A 202 8.74 28.29 -1.03
CA ASP A 202 8.53 28.75 -2.40
C ASP A 202 9.17 30.12 -2.67
N ASP A 203 9.19 31.02 -1.68
CA ASP A 203 9.65 32.41 -1.87
C ASP A 203 10.74 32.87 -0.89
N ASP A 204 11.21 31.99 0.00
CA ASP A 204 12.25 32.33 0.97
C ASP A 204 13.63 32.30 0.32
N GLU A 205 14.48 33.29 0.58
CA GLU A 205 15.90 33.21 0.18
C GLU A 205 16.60 32.06 0.92
N LEU A 206 17.25 31.16 0.16
CA LEU A 206 18.03 30.09 0.78
C LEU A 206 19.25 30.67 1.48
N ARG A 207 19.35 30.45 2.78
CA ARG A 207 20.51 30.84 3.59
C ARG A 207 21.56 29.74 3.57
N VAL A 208 22.29 29.64 2.46
CA VAL A 208 23.40 28.68 2.32
C VAL A 208 24.66 29.26 2.95
N LYS A 209 25.24 28.57 3.94
CA LYS A 209 26.46 29.06 4.62
C LYS A 209 27.76 28.48 4.05
N ARG A 210 27.72 27.26 3.51
CA ARG A 210 28.92 26.53 3.02
C ARG A 210 28.57 25.63 1.84
N ALA A 211 29.49 25.47 0.89
CA ALA A 211 29.35 24.53 -0.22
C ALA A 211 29.15 23.07 0.24
N SER A 212 29.71 22.70 1.40
CA SER A 212 29.53 21.37 1.98
C SER A 212 28.09 21.07 2.44
N GLU A 213 27.25 22.09 2.63
CA GLU A 213 25.82 21.89 2.90
C GLU A 213 25.06 21.53 1.62
N VAL A 214 25.46 22.12 0.48
CA VAL A 214 24.85 21.88 -0.84
C VAL A 214 25.23 20.50 -1.40
N THR A 215 26.45 20.05 -1.13
CA THR A 215 26.98 18.75 -1.58
C THR A 215 26.79 17.63 -0.57
N LYS A 216 26.10 17.90 0.57
CA LYS A 216 25.84 16.90 1.60
C LYS A 216 25.01 15.75 1.04
N LYS A 217 25.58 14.55 1.09
CA LYS A 217 24.90 13.29 0.74
C LYS A 217 24.23 12.69 1.98
N ALA A 218 22.92 12.43 1.90
CA ALA A 218 22.19 11.61 2.86
C ALA A 218 22.49 10.13 2.57
N LYS A 219 23.36 9.52 3.38
CA LYS A 219 23.92 8.17 3.12
C LYS A 219 22.83 7.10 3.00
N ASP A 220 21.84 7.15 3.88
CA ASP A 220 20.76 6.17 3.94
C ASP A 220 19.63 6.46 2.94
N ALA A 221 19.72 7.57 2.20
CA ALA A 221 18.74 8.03 1.22
C ALA A 221 19.33 8.06 -0.20
N TYR A 222 19.96 6.97 -0.63
CA TYR A 222 20.58 6.84 -1.96
C TYR A 222 21.57 7.97 -2.32
N GLN A 223 22.27 8.52 -1.32
CA GLN A 223 23.16 9.69 -1.47
C GLN A 223 22.47 10.96 -1.99
N MET A 224 21.18 11.11 -1.74
CA MET A 224 20.42 12.30 -2.08
C MET A 224 21.07 13.56 -1.49
N THR A 225 21.03 14.63 -2.27
CA THR A 225 21.59 15.95 -1.92
C THR A 225 20.49 17.01 -2.03
N PRO A 226 20.68 18.21 -1.45
CA PRO A 226 19.73 19.32 -1.61
C PRO A 226 19.46 19.69 -3.07
N ILE A 227 20.41 19.46 -3.98
CA ILE A 227 20.23 19.71 -5.42
C ILE A 227 19.10 18.82 -5.99
N HIS A 228 19.06 17.54 -5.60
CA HIS A 228 17.99 16.62 -6.04
C HIS A 228 16.62 17.09 -5.54
N CYS A 229 16.54 17.51 -4.27
CA CYS A 229 15.32 18.07 -3.70
C CYS A 229 14.90 19.39 -4.39
N ALA A 230 15.86 20.25 -4.74
CA ALA A 230 15.58 21.51 -5.44
C ALA A 230 15.13 21.29 -6.90
N ALA A 231 15.52 20.17 -7.53
CA ALA A 231 15.14 19.86 -8.91
C ALA A 231 13.63 19.62 -9.09
N ILE A 232 12.94 19.18 -8.04
CA ILE A 232 11.47 19.02 -8.04
C ILE A 232 10.73 20.27 -7.56
N ASN A 233 11.45 21.32 -7.15
CA ASN A 233 10.81 22.58 -6.75
C ASN A 233 10.45 23.40 -8.00
N PRO A 234 9.19 23.86 -8.16
CA PRO A 234 8.79 24.74 -9.26
C PRO A 234 9.59 26.05 -9.30
N ASN A 235 10.09 26.54 -8.17
CA ASN A 235 10.97 27.69 -8.11
C ASN A 235 12.41 27.34 -8.51
N ALA A 236 12.71 27.54 -9.80
CA ALA A 236 14.05 27.33 -10.36
C ALA A 236 15.16 28.21 -9.75
N LYS A 237 14.83 29.27 -8.99
CA LYS A 237 15.85 30.12 -8.32
C LYS A 237 16.68 29.31 -7.34
N TYR A 238 16.07 28.35 -6.63
CA TYR A 238 16.76 27.50 -5.67
C TYR A 238 17.81 26.62 -6.32
N LEU A 239 17.44 25.93 -7.41
CA LEU A 239 18.38 25.10 -8.13
C LEU A 239 19.54 25.93 -8.69
N LYS A 240 19.26 27.11 -9.27
CA LYS A 240 20.31 28.04 -9.77
C LYS A 240 21.26 28.50 -8.66
N GLN A 241 20.71 28.89 -7.51
CA GLN A 241 21.50 29.34 -6.38
C GLN A 241 22.40 28.22 -5.85
N LEU A 242 21.87 27.02 -5.68
CA LEU A 242 22.65 25.87 -5.21
C LEU A 242 23.77 25.49 -6.19
N LEU A 243 23.50 25.46 -7.49
CA LEU A 243 24.51 25.16 -8.52
C LEU A 243 25.63 26.20 -8.62
N THR A 244 25.39 27.44 -8.17
CA THR A 244 26.42 28.48 -8.14
C THR A 244 27.39 28.28 -6.96
N ILE A 245 26.95 27.61 -5.91
CA ILE A 245 27.70 27.41 -4.66
C ILE A 245 28.36 26.02 -4.59
N ALA A 246 27.76 25.03 -5.27
CA ALA A 246 28.22 23.63 -5.30
C ALA A 246 29.61 23.48 -5.94
#